data_AF-A0A9E2F0A8-F1
#
_entry.id   AF-A0A9E2F0A8-F1
#
_cell.length_a   1.000
_cell.length_b   1.000
_cell.length_c   1.000
_cell.angle_alpha   90.00
_cell.angle_beta   90.00
_cell.angle_gamma   90.00
#
_symmetry.space_group_name_H-M   'P 1'
#
loop_
_entity.id
_entity.type
_entity.pdbx_description
1 polymer ?
#
loop_
_entity_poly.entity_id
_entity_poly.type
_entity_poly.pdbx_seq_one_letter_code
_entity_poly.pdbx_strand_id
1 'polypeptide(L)'
;LQLVTHNYFIATPHRVVNKTGRERYSSAFFYSPDLNTVLEPLPLAAGYINRVNASRRHRNEGLMASRSEMAAGIGGMGSRVQPVVFGEKYWQRWVRSYPEIARKFYPGSTG
;
A
#
# COMPACT_ATOMS: atom_id res chain seq x y z
N LEU A 1 6.58 3.22 4.62
CA LEU A 1 6.82 2.79 6.02
C LEU A 1 6.75 1.27 6.19
N GLN A 2 5.61 0.60 5.96
CA GLN A 2 5.52 -0.87 6.17
C GLN A 2 6.64 -1.67 5.47
N LEU A 3 6.83 -1.43 4.16
CA LEU A 3 7.90 -2.07 3.37
C LEU A 3 9.29 -1.83 3.98
N VAL A 4 9.65 -0.56 4.15
CA VAL A 4 11.00 -0.18 4.60
C VAL A 4 11.26 -0.48 6.08
N THR A 5 10.29 -0.99 6.84
CA THR A 5 10.48 -1.33 8.27
C THR A 5 10.31 -2.81 8.55
N HIS A 6 10.42 -3.67 7.54
CA HIS A 6 10.26 -5.12 7.72
C HIS A 6 8.94 -5.48 8.40
N ASN A 7 7.83 -4.81 8.02
CA ASN A 7 6.53 -4.93 8.69
C ASN A 7 6.50 -4.56 10.18
N TYR A 8 7.54 -3.93 10.75
CA TYR A 8 7.51 -3.44 12.13
C TYR A 8 6.36 -2.44 12.33
N PHE A 9 6.24 -1.48 11.42
CA PHE A 9 5.00 -0.71 11.25
C PHE A 9 4.15 -1.32 10.15
N ILE A 10 2.84 -1.36 10.36
CA ILE A 10 1.87 -1.86 9.39
C ILE A 10 0.92 -0.73 8.99
N ALA A 11 0.57 -0.68 7.70
CA ALA A 11 -0.36 0.30 7.18
C ALA A 11 -1.76 -0.02 7.72
N THR A 12 -2.29 0.85 8.59
CA THR A 12 -3.59 0.62 9.25
C THR A 12 -4.73 0.63 8.25
N PRO A 13 -5.47 -0.50 8.08
CA PRO A 13 -6.70 -0.51 7.31
C PRO A 13 -7.75 0.38 8.00
N HIS A 14 -8.42 1.24 7.24
CA HIS A 14 -9.44 2.13 7.76
C HIS A 14 -10.57 2.31 6.74
N ARG A 15 -11.77 2.62 7.24
CA ARG A 15 -12.97 2.91 6.43
C ARG A 15 -13.78 4.03 7.06
N VAL A 16 -14.54 4.73 6.25
CA VAL A 16 -15.45 5.79 6.70
C VAL A 16 -16.88 5.27 6.65
N VAL A 17 -17.65 5.49 7.71
CA VAL A 17 -19.10 5.25 7.76
C VAL A 17 -19.78 6.52 8.25
N ASN A 18 -20.56 7.17 7.39
CA ASN A 18 -21.35 8.33 7.79
C ASN A 18 -22.70 7.89 8.37
N LYS A 19 -22.84 7.92 9.69
CA LYS A 19 -24.07 7.50 10.40
C LYS A 19 -25.07 8.64 10.66
N THR A 20 -24.70 9.88 10.33
CA THR A 20 -25.43 11.07 10.82
C THR A 20 -26.53 11.55 9.88
N GLY A 21 -26.55 11.05 8.63
CA GLY A 21 -27.44 11.57 7.58
C GLY A 21 -27.11 13.01 7.14
N ARG A 22 -26.06 13.62 7.69
CA ARG A 22 -25.58 14.96 7.35
C ARG A 22 -24.21 14.89 6.70
N GLU A 23 -23.84 15.93 5.99
CA GLU A 23 -22.52 16.03 5.37
C GLU A 23 -21.41 15.95 6.42
N ARG A 24 -20.37 15.17 6.11
CA ARG A 24 -19.18 15.00 6.95
C ARG A 24 -17.95 15.41 6.17
N TYR A 25 -17.33 16.49 6.62
CA TYR A 25 -16.11 17.02 6.02
C TYR A 25 -14.87 16.43 6.68
N SER A 26 -13.88 16.06 5.87
CA SER A 26 -12.57 15.62 6.36
C SER A 26 -11.50 15.86 5.31
N SER A 27 -10.30 16.25 5.74
CA SER A 27 -9.13 16.40 4.88
C SER A 27 -8.06 15.39 5.32
N ALA A 28 -7.56 14.61 4.37
CA ALA A 28 -6.49 13.65 4.61
C ALA A 28 -5.18 14.20 4.04
N PHE A 29 -4.13 14.21 4.86
CA PHE A 29 -2.78 14.61 4.46
C PHE A 29 -1.88 13.37 4.31
N PHE A 30 -1.12 13.32 3.21
CA PHE A 30 -0.20 12.23 2.91
C PHE A 30 1.19 12.80 2.62
N TYR A 31 2.10 12.69 3.58
CA TYR A 31 3.51 13.00 3.36
C TYR A 31 4.22 11.78 2.76
N SER A 32 4.82 11.96 1.59
CA SER A 32 5.40 10.88 0.81
C SER A 32 6.82 11.23 0.35
N PRO A 33 7.71 10.24 0.14
CA PRO A 33 9.01 10.47 -0.47
C PRO A 33 8.90 10.98 -1.92
N ASP A 34 10.03 11.41 -2.48
CA ASP A 34 10.15 11.66 -3.92
C ASP A 34 9.80 10.39 -4.72
N LEU A 35 9.24 10.56 -5.92
CA LEU A 35 8.81 9.43 -6.77
C LEU A 35 9.97 8.50 -7.14
N ASN A 36 11.20 9.00 -7.22
CA ASN A 36 12.38 8.22 -7.54
C ASN A 36 13.08 7.65 -6.30
N THR A 37 12.52 7.86 -5.09
CA THR A 37 13.11 7.33 -3.85
C THR A 37 13.12 5.81 -3.88
N VAL A 38 14.31 5.21 -3.74
CA VAL A 38 14.48 3.76 -3.57
C VAL A 38 13.93 3.34 -2.20
N LEU A 39 13.11 2.29 -2.18
CA LEU A 39 12.46 1.76 -0.97
C LEU A 39 13.33 0.70 -0.28
N GLU A 40 14.55 1.07 0.08
CA GLU A 40 15.44 0.16 0.81
C GLU A 40 14.93 -0.12 2.23
N PRO A 41 15.02 -1.37 2.72
CA PRO A 41 14.71 -1.68 4.10
C PRO A 41 15.64 -0.94 5.06
N LEU A 42 15.05 -0.26 6.04
CA LEU A 42 15.80 0.42 7.09
C LEU A 42 16.53 -0.58 7.99
N PRO A 43 17.71 -0.22 8.50
CA PRO A 43 18.43 -1.05 9.45
C PRO A 43 17.66 -1.05 10.79
N LEU A 44 17.08 -2.18 11.14
CA LEU A 44 16.45 -2.41 12.44
C LEU A 44 17.27 -3.40 13.26
N ALA A 45 17.36 -3.19 14.57
CA ALA A 45 17.99 -4.16 15.46
C ALA A 45 17.31 -5.53 15.34
N ALA A 46 18.10 -6.60 15.36
CA ALA A 46 17.63 -7.98 15.14
C ALA A 46 16.47 -8.37 16.09
N GLY A 47 16.46 -7.84 17.32
CA GLY A 47 15.37 -8.07 18.27
C GLY A 47 13.99 -7.62 17.77
N TYR A 48 13.90 -6.52 17.01
CA TYR A 48 12.64 -6.07 16.42
C TYR A 48 12.20 -6.97 15.26
N ILE A 49 13.13 -7.35 14.39
CA ILE A 49 12.86 -8.27 13.27
C ILE A 49 12.34 -9.61 13.81
N ASN A 50 12.98 -10.16 14.84
CA ASN A 50 12.56 -11.39 15.48
C ASN A 50 11.13 -11.30 16.05
N ARG A 51 10.79 -10.17 16.68
CA ARG A 51 9.42 -9.93 17.18
C ARG A 51 8.39 -9.81 16.07
N VAL A 52 8.73 -9.17 14.94
CA VAL A 52 7.85 -9.13 13.77
C VAL A 52 7.58 -10.55 13.26
N ASN A 53 8.63 -11.36 13.08
CA ASN A 53 8.51 -12.74 12.60
C ASN A 53 7.68 -13.62 13.54
N ALA A 54 7.82 -13.45 14.86
CA ALA A 54 7.04 -14.17 15.85
C ALA A 54 5.56 -13.71 15.90
N SER A 55 5.27 -12.47 15.50
CA SER A 55 3.93 -11.88 15.61
C SER A 55 2.98 -12.34 14.50
N ARG A 56 1.85 -12.93 14.89
CA ARG A 56 0.77 -13.30 13.95
C ARG A 56 0.25 -12.09 13.16
N ARG A 57 0.24 -10.90 13.76
CA ARG A 57 -0.27 -9.67 13.15
C ARG A 57 0.66 -9.08 12.09
N HIS A 58 1.98 -9.24 12.25
CA HIS A 58 2.98 -8.55 11.44
C HIS A 58 3.65 -9.46 10.39
N ARG A 59 3.95 -10.72 10.74
CA ARG A 59 4.81 -11.61 9.92
C ARG A 59 4.35 -11.83 8.49
N ASN A 60 3.05 -11.72 8.24
CA ASN A 60 2.42 -12.01 6.96
C ASN A 60 1.63 -10.83 6.39
N GLU A 61 1.81 -9.62 6.92
CA GLU A 61 1.06 -8.46 6.42
C GLU A 61 1.48 -8.15 4.98
N GLY A 62 0.50 -8.20 4.07
CA GLY A 62 0.68 -7.88 2.66
C GLY A 62 0.44 -6.42 2.33
N LEU A 63 0.66 -6.08 1.07
CA LEU A 63 0.30 -4.80 0.50
C LEU A 63 -1.08 -4.85 -0.16
N MET A 64 -1.56 -3.67 -0.51
CA MET A 64 -2.81 -3.52 -1.21
C MET A 64 -2.69 -4.04 -2.64
N ALA A 65 -3.47 -5.08 -2.98
CA ALA A 65 -3.41 -5.77 -4.25
C ALA A 65 -3.79 -4.88 -5.45
N SER A 66 -3.18 -5.17 -6.60
CA SER A 66 -3.57 -4.63 -7.89
C SER A 66 -4.94 -5.17 -8.32
N ARG A 67 -5.57 -4.58 -9.34
CA ARG A 67 -6.82 -5.12 -9.92
C ARG A 67 -6.59 -6.49 -10.53
N SER A 68 -5.47 -6.68 -11.24
CA SER A 68 -5.08 -7.98 -11.79
C SER A 68 -4.88 -9.05 -10.71
N GLU A 69 -4.19 -8.73 -9.61
CA GLU A 69 -4.03 -9.63 -8.47
C GLU A 69 -5.39 -9.98 -7.83
N MET A 70 -6.27 -8.99 -7.63
CA MET A 70 -7.61 -9.25 -7.10
C MET A 70 -8.47 -10.10 -8.05
N ALA A 71 -8.37 -9.88 -9.36
CA ALA A 71 -9.06 -10.70 -10.37
C ALA A 71 -8.55 -12.15 -10.38
N ALA A 72 -7.27 -12.35 -10.03
CA ALA A 72 -6.67 -13.67 -9.82
C ALA A 72 -6.95 -14.28 -8.42
N GLY A 73 -7.80 -13.65 -7.61
CA GLY A 73 -8.23 -14.16 -6.30
C GLY A 73 -7.36 -13.75 -5.11
N ILE A 74 -6.38 -12.85 -5.30
CA ILE A 74 -5.59 -12.31 -4.19
C ILE A 74 -6.47 -11.37 -3.36
N GLY A 75 -6.48 -11.60 -2.04
CA GLY A 75 -7.20 -10.72 -1.11
C GLY A 75 -6.70 -9.28 -1.19
N GLY A 76 -7.55 -8.30 -0.89
CA GLY A 76 -7.25 -6.87 -1.09
C GLY A 76 -6.00 -6.35 -0.36
N MET A 77 -5.55 -7.03 0.69
CA MET A 77 -4.29 -6.74 1.43
C MET A 77 -3.29 -7.91 1.36
N GLY A 78 -3.39 -8.73 0.32
CA GLY A 78 -2.63 -9.97 0.17
C GLY A 78 -1.41 -9.88 -0.76
N SER A 79 -1.18 -8.72 -1.40
CA SER A 79 -0.09 -8.60 -2.36
C SER A 79 1.27 -8.76 -1.71
N ARG A 80 2.17 -9.45 -2.42
CA ARG A 80 3.57 -9.67 -2.05
C ARG A 80 4.53 -8.92 -2.96
N VAL A 81 4.01 -8.08 -3.86
CA VAL A 81 4.82 -7.24 -4.74
C VAL A 81 5.73 -6.35 -3.89
N GLN A 82 7.00 -6.29 -4.26
CA GLN A 82 7.99 -5.42 -3.63
C GLN A 82 8.43 -4.35 -4.63
N PRO A 83 7.82 -3.15 -4.59
CA PRO A 83 8.23 -2.04 -5.45
C PRO A 83 9.65 -1.59 -5.06
N VAL A 84 10.48 -1.33 -6.07
CA VAL A 84 11.88 -0.90 -5.87
C VAL A 84 11.92 0.59 -5.57
N VAL A 85 11.10 1.38 -6.26
CA VAL A 85 11.00 2.83 -6.05
C VAL A 85 9.59 3.24 -5.62
N PHE A 86 9.49 4.36 -4.90
CA PHE A 86 8.21 4.86 -4.39
C PHE A 86 7.18 5.13 -5.49
N GLY A 87 7.64 5.64 -6.64
CA GLY A 87 6.81 5.95 -7.80
C GLY A 87 6.06 4.75 -8.36
N GLU A 88 6.66 3.56 -8.40
CA GLU A 88 6.00 2.32 -8.85
C GLU A 88 4.79 2.00 -7.98
N LYS A 89 4.97 2.08 -6.66
CA LYS A 89 3.90 1.85 -5.70
C LYS A 89 2.79 2.89 -5.84
N TYR A 90 3.17 4.16 -5.99
CA TYR A 90 2.22 5.25 -6.15
C TYR A 90 1.42 5.08 -7.45
N TRP A 91 2.10 4.69 -8.53
CA TRP A 91 1.53 4.44 -9.83
C TRP A 91 0.51 3.32 -9.80
N GLN A 92 0.86 2.15 -9.25
CA GLN A 92 -0.08 1.02 -9.08
C GLN A 92 -1.34 1.45 -8.32
N ARG A 93 -1.18 2.23 -7.23
CA ARG A 93 -2.31 2.77 -6.48
C ARG A 93 -3.18 3.68 -7.35
N TRP A 94 -2.57 4.59 -8.10
CA TRP A 94 -3.27 5.55 -8.93
C TRP A 94 -4.03 4.87 -10.08
N VAL A 95 -3.40 3.96 -10.81
CA VAL A 95 -4.03 3.18 -11.89
C VAL A 95 -5.21 2.37 -11.38
N ARG A 96 -5.07 1.71 -10.21
CA ARG A 96 -6.19 0.99 -9.59
C ARG A 96 -7.35 1.91 -9.22
N SER A 97 -7.08 3.10 -8.66
CA SER A 97 -8.11 4.05 -8.22
C SER A 97 -8.79 4.78 -9.39
N TYR A 98 -8.06 5.07 -10.46
CA TYR A 98 -8.51 5.87 -11.60
C TYR A 98 -8.24 5.19 -12.95
N PRO A 99 -8.75 3.97 -13.18
CA PRO A 99 -8.39 3.15 -14.34
C PRO A 99 -8.77 3.80 -15.67
N GLU A 100 -9.89 4.52 -15.71
CA GLU A 100 -10.36 5.23 -16.89
C GLU A 100 -9.42 6.36 -17.31
N ILE A 101 -8.93 7.13 -16.33
CA ILE A 101 -7.98 8.22 -16.55
C ILE A 101 -6.63 7.63 -16.99
N ALA A 102 -6.16 6.59 -16.30
CA ALA A 102 -4.92 5.90 -16.66
C ALA A 102 -4.97 5.38 -18.11
N ARG A 103 -6.05 4.72 -18.51
CA ARG A 103 -6.23 4.20 -19.87
C ARG A 103 -6.23 5.30 -20.93
N LYS A 104 -6.85 6.45 -20.63
CA LYS A 104 -6.93 7.58 -21.57
C LYS A 104 -5.57 8.21 -21.85
N PHE A 105 -4.76 8.44 -20.83
CA PHE A 105 -3.51 9.21 -20.94
C PHE A 105 -2.25 8.34 -21.01
N TYR A 106 -2.34 7.09 -20.57
CA TYR A 106 -1.23 6.13 -20.53
C TYR A 106 -1.70 4.77 -21.04
N PRO A 107 -2.04 4.67 -22.34
CA PRO A 107 -2.51 3.42 -22.94
C PRO A 107 -1.45 2.33 -22.76
N GLY A 108 -1.86 1.16 -22.24
CA GLY A 108 -0.95 0.06 -21.86
C GLY A 108 -0.71 -0.08 -20.36
N SER A 109 -1.16 0.88 -19.55
CA SER A 109 -1.13 0.76 -18.08
C SER A 109 -2.10 -0.32 -17.61
N THR A 110 -1.59 -1.47 -17.19
CA THR A 110 -2.39 -2.53 -16.58
C THR A 110 -2.43 -2.32 -15.07
N GLY A 111 -3.65 -2.22 -14.53
CA GLY A 111 -3.93 -1.98 -13.11
C GLY A 111 -4.09 -3.25 -12.29
#